data_AF-A0A9W8FKU9-F1
#
_entry.id   AF-A0A9W8FKU9-F1
#
_cell.length_a   1.000
_cell.length_b   1.000
_cell.length_c   1.000
_cell.angle_alpha   90.00
_cell.angle_beta   90.00
_cell.angle_gamma   90.00
#
_symmetry.space_group_name_H-M   'P 1'
#
loop_
_entity.id
_entity.type
_entity.pdbx_description
1 polymer ?
#
loop_
_entity_poly.entity_id
_entity_poly.type
_entity_poly.pdbx_seq_one_letter_code
_entity_poly.pdbx_strand_id
1 'polypeptide(L)'
;MSILAIPSGFVAGAAVGSLGLNALFHTVRRKSAINSEKQLAWVLTFPTCVVVTIGSIKYIAFALANGFDVTRIIYSDPFSLVLLGFFCSYLVWDLILGHMYYRSTINLVTGYIHHTLFICMSVFAAKQGVSAIFCLLFYNELPTILLALGNLRKEWRCDKLFAITFFSTRIALHAMLIMEFFQHSELRFLWKLMFLVMPMHLYWFYGAMRGQMRRRKLRAVQYARSSRCD
;
A
#
# COMPACT_ATOMS: atom_id res chain seq x y z
N MET A 1 27.07 -0.51 17.70
CA MET A 1 25.59 -0.45 17.58
C MET A 1 25.09 -1.90 17.57
N SER A 2 24.31 -2.34 18.56
CA SER A 2 23.92 -3.77 18.63
C SER A 2 23.01 -4.12 17.45
N ILE A 3 23.44 -5.07 16.62
CA ILE A 3 22.73 -5.57 15.41
C ILE A 3 21.31 -6.10 15.74
N LEU A 4 20.97 -6.26 17.01
CA LEU A 4 19.71 -6.83 17.49
C LEU A 4 18.63 -5.81 17.85
N ALA A 5 18.99 -4.56 18.19
CA ALA A 5 18.02 -3.59 18.71
C ALA A 5 17.19 -2.96 17.58
N ILE A 6 15.86 -2.96 17.74
CA ILE A 6 14.97 -2.25 16.83
C ILE A 6 15.11 -0.73 17.09
N PRO A 7 15.29 0.11 16.07
CA PRO A 7 15.42 1.55 16.26
C PRO A 7 14.23 2.15 17.01
N SER A 8 14.49 3.04 17.97
CA SER A 8 13.44 3.67 18.79
C SER A 8 12.40 4.41 17.97
N GLY A 9 12.79 5.07 16.87
CA GLY A 9 11.86 5.72 15.94
C GLY A 9 10.84 4.75 15.33
N PHE A 10 11.26 3.53 14.98
CA PHE A 10 10.36 2.50 14.47
C PHE A 10 9.38 2.03 15.54
N VAL A 11 9.87 1.80 16.77
CA VAL A 11 9.02 1.42 17.91
C VAL A 11 7.99 2.52 18.22
N ALA A 12 8.42 3.79 18.23
CA ALA A 12 7.53 4.92 18.45
C ALA A 12 6.44 5.02 17.39
N GLY A 13 6.80 4.90 16.10
CA GLY A 13 5.85 4.88 15.00
C GLY A 13 4.84 3.73 15.11
N ALA A 14 5.31 2.54 15.48
CA ALA A 14 4.45 1.37 15.66
C ALA A 14 3.49 1.52 16.85
N ALA A 15 3.94 2.13 17.95
CA ALA A 15 3.10 2.41 19.12
C ALA A 15 2.01 3.44 18.80
N VAL A 16 2.39 4.56 18.18
CA VAL A 16 1.45 5.62 17.77
C VAL A 16 0.44 5.07 16.76
N GLY A 17 0.90 4.33 15.75
CA GLY A 17 0.04 3.70 14.76
C GLY A 17 -0.92 2.68 15.38
N SER A 18 -0.44 1.84 16.30
CA SER A 18 -1.28 0.89 17.02
C SER A 18 -2.41 1.58 17.79
N LEU A 19 -2.10 2.60 18.58
CA LEU A 19 -3.09 3.34 19.35
C LEU A 19 -4.10 4.04 18.44
N GLY A 20 -3.61 4.78 17.45
CA GLY A 20 -4.45 5.57 16.54
C GLY A 20 -5.37 4.70 15.66
N LEU A 21 -4.83 3.64 15.07
CA LEU A 21 -5.59 2.75 14.17
C LEU A 21 -6.66 1.95 14.92
N ASN A 22 -6.36 1.45 16.13
CA ASN A 22 -7.36 0.75 16.94
C ASN A 22 -8.45 1.70 17.43
N ALA A 23 -8.09 2.88 17.91
CA ALA A 23 -9.06 3.89 18.31
C ALA A 23 -10.00 4.25 17.15
N LEU A 24 -9.44 4.46 15.96
CA LEU A 24 -10.20 4.71 14.74
C LEU A 24 -11.15 3.55 14.41
N PHE A 25 -10.62 2.32 14.33
CA PHE A 25 -11.39 1.13 13.98
C PHE A 25 -12.59 0.94 14.90
N HIS A 26 -12.36 0.96 16.22
CA HIS A 26 -13.42 0.74 17.20
C HIS A 26 -14.43 1.90 17.24
N THR A 27 -13.99 3.13 17.00
CA THR A 27 -14.90 4.29 16.91
C THR A 27 -15.82 4.17 15.69
N VAL A 28 -15.26 3.89 14.51
CA VAL A 28 -16.02 3.74 13.26
C VAL A 28 -17.00 2.57 13.36
N ARG A 29 -16.54 1.44 13.90
CA ARG A 29 -17.38 0.24 14.10
C ARG A 29 -18.55 0.50 15.05
N ARG A 30 -18.32 1.20 16.18
CA ARG A 30 -19.38 1.51 17.15
C ARG A 30 -20.44 2.46 16.62
N LYS A 31 -20.09 3.39 15.73
CA LYS A 31 -21.02 4.37 15.16
C LYS A 31 -21.90 3.79 14.04
N SER A 32 -21.81 2.49 13.74
CA SER A 32 -22.60 1.79 12.70
C SER A 32 -22.59 2.46 11.32
N ALA A 33 -21.56 3.25 11.00
CA ALA A 33 -21.43 3.94 9.71
C ALA A 33 -21.06 2.98 8.56
N ILE A 34 -20.82 1.71 8.86
CA ILE A 34 -20.29 0.69 7.97
C ILE A 34 -21.20 -0.53 8.02
N ASN A 35 -21.73 -0.92 6.86
CA ASN A 35 -22.80 -1.91 6.75
C ASN A 35 -22.31 -3.27 6.25
N SER A 36 -21.01 -3.44 6.00
CA SER A 36 -20.45 -4.69 5.47
C SER A 36 -19.00 -4.93 5.92
N GLU A 37 -18.62 -6.21 6.05
CA GLU A 37 -17.22 -6.61 6.28
C GLU A 37 -16.29 -6.02 5.21
N LYS A 38 -16.77 -5.96 3.97
CA LYS A 38 -16.02 -5.38 2.86
C LYS A 38 -15.65 -3.93 3.10
N GLN A 39 -16.58 -3.10 3.55
CA GLN A 39 -16.30 -1.71 3.89
C GLN A 39 -15.43 -1.61 5.16
N LEU A 40 -15.66 -2.50 6.13
CA LEU A 40 -14.90 -2.54 7.38
C LEU A 40 -13.41 -2.80 7.15
N ALA A 41 -13.08 -3.68 6.20
CA ALA A 41 -11.70 -3.95 5.79
C ALA A 41 -10.94 -2.72 5.26
N TRP A 42 -11.65 -1.70 4.74
CA TRP A 42 -11.00 -0.48 4.24
C TRP A 42 -10.83 0.62 5.29
N VAL A 43 -11.39 0.45 6.49
CA VAL A 43 -11.33 1.46 7.57
C VAL A 43 -9.90 1.72 8.03
N LEU A 44 -9.05 0.69 8.04
CA LEU A 44 -7.63 0.82 8.37
C LEU A 44 -6.79 1.14 7.14
N THR A 45 -7.03 0.45 6.03
CA THR A 45 -6.25 0.61 4.79
C THR A 45 -6.33 2.02 4.25
N PHE A 46 -7.52 2.62 4.13
CA PHE A 46 -7.67 3.95 3.56
C PHE A 46 -6.83 5.03 4.27
N PRO A 47 -6.99 5.28 5.58
CA PRO A 47 -6.21 6.30 6.27
C PRO A 47 -4.72 5.97 6.30
N THR A 48 -4.33 4.69 6.44
CA THR A 48 -2.91 4.32 6.37
C THR A 48 -2.31 4.66 5.03
N CYS A 49 -2.95 4.27 3.91
CA CYS A 49 -2.48 4.60 2.56
C CYS A 49 -2.34 6.12 2.38
N VAL A 50 -3.30 6.91 2.87
CA VAL A 50 -3.20 8.38 2.85
C VAL A 50 -1.97 8.88 3.61
N VAL A 51 -1.77 8.44 4.85
CA VAL A 51 -0.63 8.86 5.69
C VAL A 51 0.70 8.48 5.05
N VAL A 52 0.85 7.24 4.58
CA VAL A 52 2.12 6.77 4.02
C VAL A 52 2.41 7.36 2.64
N THR A 53 1.38 7.57 1.81
CA THR A 53 1.56 8.27 0.52
C THR A 53 1.94 9.74 0.75
N ILE A 54 1.30 10.46 1.68
CA ILE A 54 1.70 11.85 2.00
C ILE A 54 3.12 11.87 2.57
N GLY A 55 3.43 10.98 3.51
CA GLY A 55 4.77 10.87 4.09
C GLY A 55 5.85 10.54 3.05
N SER A 56 5.51 9.79 1.99
CA SER A 56 6.44 9.45 0.90
C SER A 56 6.83 10.65 0.03
N ILE A 57 6.02 11.72 0.00
CA ILE A 57 6.25 12.89 -0.88
C ILE A 57 7.64 13.49 -0.65
N LYS A 58 8.11 13.55 0.61
CA LYS A 58 9.46 14.02 0.94
C LYS A 58 10.53 13.26 0.16
N TYR A 59 10.43 11.93 0.13
CA TYR A 59 11.41 11.05 -0.52
C TYR A 59 11.29 11.06 -2.04
N ILE A 60 10.06 11.13 -2.56
CA ILE A 60 9.83 11.27 -4.02
C ILE A 60 10.35 12.62 -4.52
N ALA A 61 10.08 13.71 -3.80
CA ALA A 61 10.57 15.05 -4.16
C ALA A 61 12.10 15.09 -4.14
N PHE A 62 12.72 14.49 -3.12
CA PHE A 62 14.18 14.37 -3.07
C PHE A 62 14.73 13.50 -4.21
N ALA A 63 14.07 12.40 -4.56
CA ALA A 63 14.45 11.57 -5.70
C ALA A 63 14.40 12.34 -7.01
N LEU A 64 13.29 13.04 -7.27
CA LEU A 64 13.13 13.87 -8.47
C LEU A 64 14.21 14.96 -8.55
N ALA A 65 14.50 15.64 -7.44
CA ALA A 65 15.53 16.68 -7.38
C ALA A 65 16.96 16.15 -7.63
N ASN A 66 17.17 14.84 -7.42
CA ASN A 66 18.46 14.18 -7.61
C ASN A 66 18.45 13.21 -8.81
N GLY A 67 17.51 13.36 -9.75
CA GLY A 67 17.46 12.53 -10.96
C GLY A 67 17.22 11.04 -10.71
N PHE A 68 16.50 10.70 -9.63
CA PHE A 68 16.30 9.34 -9.12
C PHE A 68 17.57 8.59 -8.73
N ASP A 69 18.67 9.28 -8.41
CA ASP A 69 19.86 8.66 -7.83
C ASP A 69 19.53 7.99 -6.49
N VAL A 70 19.32 6.68 -6.55
CA VAL A 70 18.90 5.87 -5.41
C VAL A 70 19.95 5.83 -4.32
N THR A 71 21.23 6.02 -4.65
CA THR A 71 22.34 5.97 -3.67
C THR A 71 22.21 7.04 -2.59
N ARG A 72 21.50 8.14 -2.90
CA ARG A 72 21.28 9.27 -2.00
C ARG A 72 20.09 9.10 -1.05
N ILE A 73 19.25 8.09 -1.25
CA ILE A 73 17.95 7.92 -0.54
C ILE A 73 17.89 6.60 0.24
N ILE A 74 18.96 5.81 0.19
CA ILE A 74 18.99 4.48 0.81
C ILE A 74 18.84 4.58 2.33
N TYR A 75 19.51 5.53 2.97
CA TYR A 75 19.72 5.51 4.42
C TYR A 75 18.57 6.08 5.23
N SER A 76 18.33 5.46 6.39
CA SER A 76 17.26 5.83 7.31
C SER A 76 17.47 7.19 7.95
N ASP A 77 16.40 7.98 7.99
CA ASP A 77 16.28 9.17 8.85
C ASP A 77 15.16 8.96 9.89
N PRO A 78 15.11 9.77 10.97
CA PRO A 78 14.12 9.60 12.04
C PRO A 78 12.67 9.56 11.54
N PHE A 79 12.34 10.37 10.52
CA PHE A 79 11.00 10.39 9.95
C PHE A 79 10.67 9.09 9.22
N SER A 80 11.60 8.55 8.41
CA SER A 80 11.37 7.27 7.72
C SER A 80 11.13 6.13 8.70
N LEU A 81 11.84 6.11 9.83
CA LEU A 81 11.68 5.07 10.84
C LEU A 81 10.29 5.12 11.48
N VAL A 82 9.82 6.33 11.85
CA VAL A 82 8.48 6.52 12.42
C VAL A 82 7.40 6.14 11.41
N LEU A 83 7.52 6.59 10.16
CA LEU A 83 6.55 6.29 9.11
C LEU A 83 6.48 4.80 8.79
N LEU A 84 7.63 4.13 8.74
CA LEU A 84 7.72 2.68 8.53
C LEU A 84 7.16 1.89 9.72
N GLY A 85 7.42 2.34 10.94
CA GLY A 85 6.83 1.76 12.15
C GLY A 85 5.30 1.87 12.16
N PHE A 86 4.78 3.05 11.80
CA PHE A 86 3.33 3.27 11.63
C PHE A 86 2.74 2.30 10.60
N PHE A 87 3.34 2.19 9.41
CA PHE A 87 2.91 1.23 8.38
C PHE A 87 2.95 -0.21 8.87
N CYS A 88 4.01 -0.62 9.58
CA CYS A 88 4.12 -1.96 10.13
C CYS A 88 3.00 -2.26 11.14
N SER A 89 2.62 -1.28 11.97
CA SER A 89 1.49 -1.46 12.89
C SER A 89 0.17 -1.68 12.16
N TYR A 90 -0.06 -0.99 11.04
CA TYR A 90 -1.22 -1.23 10.19
C TYR A 90 -1.27 -2.67 9.69
N LEU A 91 -0.17 -3.20 9.17
CA LEU A 91 -0.14 -4.58 8.64
C LEU A 91 -0.49 -5.61 9.72
N VAL A 92 0.05 -5.42 10.93
CA VAL A 92 -0.23 -6.29 12.07
C VAL A 92 -1.70 -6.19 12.46
N TRP A 93 -2.22 -4.97 12.62
CA TRP A 93 -3.60 -4.77 13.05
C TRP A 93 -4.63 -5.16 12.00
N ASP A 94 -4.33 -5.00 10.71
CA ASP A 94 -5.22 -5.45 9.66
C ASP A 94 -5.35 -6.98 9.64
N LEU A 95 -4.26 -7.71 9.90
CA LEU A 95 -4.33 -9.17 10.06
C LEU A 95 -5.11 -9.58 11.31
N ILE A 96 -4.84 -8.96 12.46
CA ILE A 96 -5.53 -9.29 13.72
C ILE A 96 -7.02 -8.97 13.61
N LEU A 97 -7.37 -7.71 13.33
CA LEU A 97 -8.74 -7.25 13.28
C LEU A 97 -9.49 -7.87 12.11
N GLY A 98 -8.82 -8.11 10.98
CA GLY A 98 -9.46 -8.76 9.86
C GLY A 98 -9.73 -10.23 10.09
N HIS A 99 -8.85 -10.96 10.79
CA HIS A 99 -9.16 -12.32 11.20
C HIS A 99 -10.37 -12.37 12.15
N MET A 100 -10.52 -11.35 13.02
CA MET A 100 -11.61 -11.27 14.00
C MET A 100 -12.93 -10.76 13.43
N TYR A 101 -12.92 -9.78 12.53
CA TYR A 101 -14.11 -8.99 12.18
C TYR A 101 -14.46 -8.94 10.69
N TYR A 102 -13.54 -9.26 9.79
CA TYR A 102 -13.77 -9.23 8.35
C TYR A 102 -13.02 -10.37 7.64
N ARG A 103 -13.12 -11.58 8.23
CA ARG A 103 -12.32 -12.73 7.80
C ARG A 103 -12.62 -13.13 6.36
N SER A 104 -13.85 -12.91 5.89
CA SER A 104 -14.26 -13.23 4.52
C SER A 104 -13.54 -12.40 3.45
N THR A 105 -12.92 -11.28 3.84
CA THR A 105 -12.25 -10.36 2.90
C THR A 105 -10.74 -10.54 2.85
N ILE A 106 -10.12 -11.25 3.82
CA ILE A 106 -8.68 -11.52 3.81
C ILE A 106 -8.39 -12.78 3.02
N ASN A 107 -7.87 -12.59 1.80
CA ASN A 107 -7.37 -13.70 0.98
C ASN A 107 -5.98 -14.16 1.46
N LEU A 108 -5.65 -15.43 1.21
CA LEU A 108 -4.34 -16.01 1.54
C LEU A 108 -3.17 -15.22 0.95
N VAL A 109 -3.17 -15.03 -0.37
CA VAL A 109 -2.05 -14.39 -1.09
C VAL A 109 -2.03 -12.88 -0.85
N THR A 110 -3.17 -12.20 -1.07
CA THR A 110 -3.21 -10.73 -1.04
C THR A 110 -3.38 -10.13 0.35
N GLY A 111 -3.71 -10.95 1.35
CA GLY A 111 -3.86 -10.55 2.74
C GLY A 111 -2.75 -11.16 3.60
N TYR A 112 -2.86 -12.43 3.97
CA TYR A 112 -1.93 -13.08 4.91
C TYR A 112 -0.47 -13.05 4.45
N ILE A 113 -0.17 -13.60 3.27
CA ILE A 113 1.20 -13.70 2.75
C ILE A 113 1.76 -12.30 2.49
N HIS A 114 0.98 -11.45 1.81
CA HIS A 114 1.37 -10.08 1.51
C HIS A 114 1.71 -9.29 2.78
N HIS A 115 0.80 -9.22 3.76
CA HIS A 115 1.03 -8.43 4.97
C HIS A 115 2.17 -9.01 5.81
N THR A 116 2.27 -10.34 5.93
CA THR A 116 3.39 -10.97 6.66
C THR A 116 4.73 -10.65 6.02
N LEU A 117 4.83 -10.72 4.69
CA LEU A 117 6.04 -10.35 3.96
C LEU A 117 6.43 -8.89 4.25
N PHE A 118 5.47 -7.96 4.15
CA PHE A 118 5.74 -6.55 4.39
C PHE A 118 6.06 -6.22 5.85
N ILE A 119 5.55 -7.00 6.83
CA ILE A 119 5.96 -6.91 8.24
C ILE A 119 7.45 -7.28 8.36
N CYS A 120 7.83 -8.44 7.83
CA CYS A 120 9.23 -8.90 7.86
C CYS A 120 10.16 -7.90 7.16
N MET A 121 9.75 -7.40 5.99
CA MET A 121 10.53 -6.42 5.23
C MET A 121 10.64 -5.09 5.97
N SER A 122 9.59 -4.63 6.66
CA SER A 122 9.61 -3.37 7.43
C SER A 122 10.58 -3.46 8.61
N VAL A 123 10.52 -4.56 9.39
CA VAL A 123 11.45 -4.80 10.50
C VAL A 123 12.88 -4.93 9.98
N PHE A 124 13.08 -5.67 8.89
CA PHE A 124 14.38 -5.82 8.25
C PHE A 124 14.94 -4.47 7.78
N ALA A 125 14.15 -3.67 7.06
CA ALA A 125 14.57 -2.36 6.56
C ALA A 125 14.95 -1.40 7.68
N ALA A 126 14.19 -1.40 8.79
CA ALA A 126 14.53 -0.63 9.98
C ALA A 126 15.87 -1.07 10.59
N LYS A 127 16.12 -2.38 10.71
CA LYS A 127 17.37 -2.93 11.27
C LYS A 127 18.59 -2.70 10.37
N GLN A 128 18.42 -2.77 9.06
CA GLN A 128 19.49 -2.52 8.09
C GLN A 128 19.75 -1.04 7.86
N GLY A 129 18.98 -0.14 8.48
CA GLY A 129 19.16 1.28 8.26
C GLY A 129 18.74 1.73 6.86
N VAL A 130 17.78 1.05 6.22
CA VAL A 130 17.29 1.36 4.87
C VAL A 130 15.79 1.72 4.80
N SER A 131 15.23 2.35 5.83
CA SER A 131 13.79 2.69 5.85
C SER A 131 13.39 3.80 4.88
N ALA A 132 14.31 4.68 4.47
CA ALA A 132 14.00 5.79 3.57
C ALA A 132 13.59 5.33 2.17
N ILE A 133 14.30 4.36 1.58
CA ILE A 133 13.87 3.75 0.32
C ILE A 133 12.52 3.04 0.44
N PHE A 134 12.26 2.40 1.57
CA PHE A 134 10.96 1.79 1.83
C PHE A 134 9.85 2.84 1.86
N CYS A 135 10.12 4.00 2.47
CA CYS A 135 9.19 5.12 2.51
C CYS A 135 8.98 5.77 1.13
N LEU A 136 10.00 5.80 0.27
CA LEU A 136 9.84 6.21 -1.13
C LEU A 136 8.82 5.30 -1.84
N LEU A 137 8.88 3.99 -1.61
CA LEU A 137 7.95 3.03 -2.19
C LEU A 137 6.52 3.15 -1.65
N PHE A 138 6.26 3.84 -0.54
CA PHE A 138 4.89 4.12 -0.08
C PHE A 138 4.09 5.02 -1.04
N TYR A 139 4.75 5.69 -1.98
CA TYR A 139 4.05 6.38 -3.06
C TYR A 139 3.22 5.41 -3.93
N ASN A 140 3.60 4.12 -3.96
CA ASN A 140 2.86 3.07 -4.64
C ASN A 140 1.50 2.75 -3.99
N GLU A 141 1.19 3.29 -2.80
CA GLU A 141 -0.12 3.16 -2.16
C GLU A 141 -1.17 4.14 -2.70
N LEU A 142 -0.78 5.13 -3.52
CA LEU A 142 -1.71 6.06 -4.17
C LEU A 142 -2.89 5.38 -4.91
N PRO A 143 -2.70 4.36 -5.77
CA PRO A 143 -3.82 3.62 -6.36
C PRO A 143 -4.70 2.92 -5.32
N THR A 144 -4.15 2.48 -4.18
CA THR A 144 -4.91 1.85 -3.10
C THR A 144 -5.88 2.84 -2.46
N ILE A 145 -5.51 4.12 -2.33
CA ILE A 145 -6.41 5.18 -1.86
C ILE A 145 -7.66 5.26 -2.75
N LEU A 146 -7.48 5.27 -4.07
CA LEU A 146 -8.58 5.33 -5.03
C LEU A 146 -9.44 4.06 -4.99
N LEU A 147 -8.80 2.90 -4.83
CA LEU A 147 -9.50 1.63 -4.66
C LEU A 147 -10.34 1.61 -3.38
N ALA A 148 -9.79 2.12 -2.28
CA ALA A 148 -10.45 2.18 -0.99
C ALA A 148 -11.68 3.09 -1.03
N LEU A 149 -11.55 4.29 -1.62
CA LEU A 149 -12.67 5.22 -1.81
C LEU A 149 -13.85 4.54 -2.53
N GLY A 150 -13.57 3.84 -3.63
CA GLY A 150 -14.61 3.13 -4.40
C GLY A 150 -15.22 1.90 -3.69
N ASN A 151 -14.58 1.37 -2.63
CA ASN A 151 -15.14 0.30 -1.81
C ASN A 151 -15.89 0.84 -0.59
N LEU A 152 -15.49 2.00 -0.04
CA LEU A 152 -16.20 2.70 1.02
C LEU A 152 -17.52 3.30 0.50
N ARG A 153 -17.47 3.97 -0.67
CA ARG A 153 -18.63 4.55 -1.35
C ARG A 153 -18.55 4.27 -2.85
N LYS A 154 -19.57 3.59 -3.39
CA LYS A 154 -19.57 3.15 -4.80
C LYS A 154 -19.59 4.33 -5.76
N GLU A 155 -20.18 5.45 -5.34
CA GLU A 155 -20.32 6.70 -6.10
C GLU A 155 -18.95 7.35 -6.35
N TRP A 156 -17.97 7.11 -5.49
CA TRP A 156 -16.61 7.69 -5.59
C TRP A 156 -15.66 6.81 -6.41
N ARG A 157 -16.15 5.69 -6.94
CA ARG A 157 -15.32 4.75 -7.70
C ARG A 157 -14.95 5.33 -9.07
N CYS A 158 -13.66 5.60 -9.28
CA CYS A 158 -13.12 5.98 -10.58
C CYS A 158 -12.14 4.92 -11.14
N ASP A 159 -12.67 4.00 -11.95
CA ASP A 159 -11.91 2.87 -12.52
C ASP A 159 -10.75 3.36 -13.43
N LYS A 160 -10.93 4.44 -14.20
CA LYS A 160 -9.89 5.01 -15.09
C LYS A 160 -8.74 5.62 -14.29
N LEU A 161 -9.05 6.44 -13.28
CA LEU A 161 -8.03 7.07 -12.44
C LEU A 161 -7.25 6.03 -11.65
N PHE A 162 -7.92 5.01 -11.10
CA PHE A 162 -7.27 3.87 -10.47
C PHE A 162 -6.30 3.18 -11.43
N ALA A 163 -6.69 2.91 -12.67
CA ALA A 163 -5.83 2.23 -13.65
C ALA A 163 -4.57 3.02 -13.99
N ILE A 164 -4.72 4.32 -14.26
CA ILE A 164 -3.61 5.22 -14.62
C ILE A 164 -2.63 5.32 -13.45
N THR A 165 -3.13 5.58 -12.24
CA THR A 165 -2.27 5.69 -11.04
C THR A 165 -1.61 4.37 -10.66
N PHE A 166 -2.31 3.23 -10.83
CA PHE A 166 -1.72 1.91 -10.58
C PHE A 166 -0.57 1.66 -11.56
N PHE A 167 -0.79 1.90 -12.86
CA PHE A 167 0.25 1.72 -13.86
C PHE A 167 1.45 2.65 -13.60
N SER A 168 1.22 3.95 -13.38
CA SER A 168 2.31 4.91 -13.22
C SER A 168 3.16 4.64 -11.97
N THR A 169 2.53 4.27 -10.84
CA THR A 169 3.24 4.06 -9.57
C THR A 169 3.73 2.62 -9.40
N ARG A 170 2.81 1.65 -9.37
CA ARG A 170 3.14 0.24 -9.06
C ARG A 170 3.84 -0.51 -10.18
N ILE A 171 3.74 -0.04 -11.43
CA ILE A 171 4.41 -0.66 -12.58
C ILE A 171 5.58 0.19 -13.04
N ALA A 172 5.34 1.39 -13.57
CA ALA A 172 6.38 2.19 -14.21
C ALA A 172 7.44 2.70 -13.22
N LEU A 173 7.02 3.41 -12.16
CA LEU A 173 7.95 3.88 -11.13
C LEU A 173 8.66 2.71 -10.43
N HIS A 174 7.92 1.65 -10.07
CA HIS A 174 8.53 0.46 -9.44
C HIS A 174 9.57 -0.22 -10.35
N ALA A 175 9.30 -0.34 -11.66
CA ALA A 175 10.24 -0.90 -12.64
C ALA A 175 11.48 -0.02 -12.80
N MET A 176 11.30 1.29 -12.90
CA MET A 176 12.40 2.25 -12.97
C MET A 176 13.30 2.13 -11.74
N LEU A 177 12.73 2.09 -10.54
CA LEU A 177 13.51 1.92 -9.31
C LEU A 177 14.24 0.56 -9.26
N ILE A 178 13.65 -0.53 -9.77
CA ILE A 178 14.35 -1.82 -9.88
C ILE A 178 15.61 -1.65 -10.74
N MET A 179 15.52 -0.96 -11.88
CA MET A 179 16.66 -0.72 -12.78
C MET A 179 17.73 0.12 -12.11
N GLU A 180 17.34 1.23 -11.47
CA GLU A 180 18.26 2.10 -10.73
C GLU A 180 19.01 1.34 -9.62
N PHE A 181 18.30 0.53 -8.82
CA PHE A 181 18.94 -0.27 -7.79
C PHE A 181 19.80 -1.41 -8.35
N PHE A 182 19.42 -1.99 -9.48
CA PHE A 182 20.21 -3.02 -10.15
C PHE A 182 21.55 -2.45 -10.66
N GLN A 183 21.54 -1.23 -11.19
CA GLN A 183 22.70 -0.59 -11.79
C GLN A 183 23.61 0.09 -10.76
N HIS A 184 23.03 0.74 -9.75
CA HIS A 184 23.76 1.70 -8.90
C HIS A 184 23.85 1.32 -7.42
N SER A 185 23.00 0.40 -6.92
CA SER A 185 23.01 0.08 -5.49
C SER A 185 24.04 -0.99 -5.13
N GLU A 186 24.89 -0.68 -4.14
CA GLU A 186 25.78 -1.67 -3.52
C GLU A 186 25.00 -2.76 -2.77
N LEU A 187 23.81 -2.43 -2.28
CA LEU A 187 22.92 -3.34 -1.56
C LEU A 187 22.14 -4.22 -2.53
N ARG A 188 22.84 -5.18 -3.15
CA ARG A 188 22.32 -6.09 -4.19
C ARG A 188 21.06 -6.88 -3.80
N PHE A 189 20.73 -6.98 -2.52
CA PHE A 189 19.51 -7.65 -2.11
C PHE A 189 18.25 -6.79 -2.32
N LEU A 190 18.36 -5.46 -2.34
CA LEU A 190 17.20 -4.55 -2.43
C LEU A 190 16.49 -4.68 -3.78
N TRP A 191 17.23 -4.63 -4.89
CA TRP A 191 16.61 -4.80 -6.21
C TRP A 191 15.97 -6.17 -6.38
N LYS A 192 16.56 -7.23 -5.79
CA LYS A 192 15.98 -8.58 -5.81
C LYS A 192 14.64 -8.61 -5.10
N LEU A 193 14.55 -7.96 -3.94
CA LEU A 193 13.31 -7.88 -3.16
C LEU A 193 12.23 -7.10 -3.93
N MET A 194 12.60 -5.97 -4.55
CA MET A 194 11.68 -5.18 -5.37
C MET A 194 11.21 -5.95 -6.61
N PHE A 195 12.12 -6.67 -7.27
CA PHE A 195 11.83 -7.52 -8.41
C PHE A 195 10.87 -8.65 -8.06
N LEU A 196 11.06 -9.31 -6.91
CA LEU A 196 10.16 -10.38 -6.44
C LEU A 196 8.73 -9.90 -6.19
N VAL A 197 8.53 -8.62 -5.85
CA VAL A 197 7.20 -8.02 -5.66
C VAL A 197 6.52 -7.64 -6.98
N MET A 198 7.28 -7.41 -8.06
CA MET A 198 6.74 -6.96 -9.35
C MET A 198 5.70 -7.91 -9.98
N PRO A 199 5.88 -9.24 -10.01
CA PRO A 199 4.88 -10.17 -10.55
C PRO A 199 3.50 -10.03 -9.89
N MET A 200 3.46 -9.76 -8.59
CA MET A 200 2.22 -9.53 -7.86
C MET A 200 1.52 -8.25 -8.33
N HIS A 201 2.27 -7.16 -8.56
CA HIS A 201 1.69 -5.93 -9.12
C HIS A 201 1.14 -6.15 -10.53
N LEU A 202 1.87 -6.88 -11.39
CA LEU A 202 1.41 -7.21 -12.74
C LEU A 202 0.12 -8.05 -12.70
N TYR A 203 0.07 -9.07 -11.83
CA TYR A 203 -1.11 -9.91 -11.64
C TYR A 203 -2.34 -9.09 -11.18
N TRP A 204 -2.16 -8.19 -10.21
CA TRP A 204 -3.24 -7.30 -9.75
C TRP A 204 -3.70 -6.33 -10.82
N PHE A 205 -2.78 -5.75 -11.58
CA PHE A 205 -3.13 -4.85 -12.67
C PHE A 205 -3.94 -5.58 -13.76
N TYR A 206 -3.49 -6.79 -14.15
CA TYR A 206 -4.22 -7.64 -15.08
C TYR A 206 -5.63 -7.97 -14.57
N GLY A 207 -5.76 -8.39 -13.31
CA GLY A 207 -7.05 -8.66 -12.68
C GLY A 207 -7.97 -7.44 -12.66
N ALA A 208 -7.43 -6.26 -12.36
CA ALA A 208 -8.18 -5.01 -12.40
C ALA A 208 -8.67 -4.67 -13.81
N MET A 209 -7.80 -4.78 -14.83
CA MET A 209 -8.15 -4.52 -16.23
C MET A 209 -9.25 -5.46 -16.71
N ARG A 210 -9.10 -6.76 -16.47
CA ARG A 210 -10.12 -7.76 -16.80
C ARG A 210 -11.45 -7.45 -16.10
N GLY A 211 -11.40 -7.06 -14.82
CA GLY A 211 -12.58 -6.65 -14.06
C GLY A 211 -13.28 -5.42 -14.64
N GLN A 212 -12.52 -4.41 -15.08
CA GLN A 212 -13.06 -3.22 -15.72
C GLN A 212 -13.70 -3.54 -17.07
N MET A 213 -13.03 -4.32 -17.92
CA MET A 213 -13.57 -4.76 -19.22
C MET A 213 -14.88 -5.52 -19.06
N ARG A 214 -14.95 -6.44 -18.08
CA ARG A 214 -16.19 -7.18 -17.78
C ARG A 214 -17.34 -6.25 -17.41
N ARG A 215 -17.09 -5.27 -16.53
CA ARG A 215 -18.12 -4.28 -16.12
C ARG A 215 -18.57 -3.41 -17.28
N ARG A 216 -17.65 -2.98 -18.17
CA ARG A 216 -18.00 -2.22 -19.37
C ARG A 216 -18.92 -3.02 -20.30
N LYS A 217 -18.61 -4.30 -20.55
CA LYS A 217 -19.48 -5.19 -21.34
C LYS A 217 -20.88 -5.33 -20.73
N LEU A 218 -20.98 -5.54 -19.42
CA LEU A 218 -22.27 -5.65 -18.73
C LEU A 218 -23.10 -4.37 -18.84
N ARG A 219 -22.48 -3.19 -18.69
CA ARG A 219 -23.16 -1.90 -18.87
C ARG A 219 -23.65 -1.68 -20.29
N ALA A 220 -22.85 -2.05 -21.30
CA ALA A 220 -23.25 -1.96 -22.70
C ALA A 220 -24.46 -2.86 -23.02
N VAL A 221 -24.48 -4.10 -22.49
CA VAL A 221 -25.63 -5.00 -22.65
C VAL A 221 -26.87 -4.45 -21.95
N GLN A 222 -26.73 -3.89 -20.74
CA GLN A 222 -27.85 -3.30 -20.01
C GLN A 222 -28.45 -2.10 -20.76
N TYR A 223 -27.61 -1.22 -21.30
CA TYR A 223 -28.03 -0.09 -22.11
C TYR A 223 -28.78 -0.53 -23.39
N ALA A 224 -28.24 -1.53 -24.10
CA ALA A 224 -28.88 -2.09 -25.29
C ALA A 224 -30.19 -2.85 -25.03
N ARG A 225 -30.49 -3.19 -23.76
CA ARG A 225 -31.77 -3.78 -23.34
C ARG A 225 -32.79 -2.70 -22.96
N SER A 226 -32.36 -1.66 -22.24
CA SER A 226 -33.25 -0.53 -21.92
C SER A 226 -33.69 0.20 -23.18
N SER A 227 -32.78 0.44 -24.13
CA SER A 227 -33.09 1.11 -25.40
C SER A 227 -33.97 0.31 -26.37
N ARG A 228 -34.38 -0.92 -26.01
CA ARG A 228 -35.28 -1.77 -26.80
C ARG A 228 -36.68 -1.87 -26.21
N CYS A 229 -36.88 -1.36 -24.99
CA CYS A 229 -38.18 -1.33 -24.31
C CYS A 229 -38.85 0.06 -24.37
N ASP A 230 -38.16 1.04 -24.94
CA ASP A 230 -38.66 2.38 -25.30
C ASP A 230 -38.98 2.40 -26.81
#